data_AF-A0A6C0HI75-F1
#
_entry.id   AF-A0A6C0HI75-F1
#
_cell.length_a   1.000
_cell.length_b   1.000
_cell.length_c   1.000
_cell.angle_alpha   90.00
_cell.angle_beta   90.00
_cell.angle_gamma   90.00
#
_symmetry.space_group_name_H-M   'P 1'
#
loop_
_entity.id
_entity.type
_entity.pdbx_description
1 polymer ?
#
loop_
_entity_poly.entity_id
_entity_poly.type
_entity_poly.pdbx_seq_one_letter_code
_entity_poly.pdbx_strand_id
1 'polypeptide(L)'
;MSITPRQISRLNRELCEYPYTLIDEETIQFQYKKYVVKVGGFVLYPFHPPQISINGKILSYSPAYFPLRSIKGYSEKYKCPCCTSIMCANNWSPSLGLIAILNEYELFIQNLKMFQRIKVFKHVNLPDDMIREIISFL
;
A
#
# COMPACT_ATOMS: atom_id res chain seq x y z
N MET A 1 6.33 -14.57 -20.03
CA MET A 1 6.70 -15.71 -19.16
C MET A 1 5.59 -15.89 -18.15
N SER A 2 4.86 -17.00 -18.24
CA SER A 2 3.69 -17.27 -17.39
C SER A 2 4.05 -17.55 -15.92
N ILE A 3 3.05 -17.42 -15.04
CA ILE A 3 3.16 -17.76 -13.62
C ILE A 3 3.52 -19.25 -13.47
N THR A 4 4.58 -19.52 -12.70
CA THR A 4 5.08 -20.88 -12.46
C THR A 4 4.26 -21.63 -11.41
N PRO A 5 4.26 -22.98 -11.40
CA PRO A 5 3.57 -23.77 -10.38
C PRO A 5 3.99 -23.46 -8.94
N ARG A 6 5.26 -23.11 -8.72
CA ARG A 6 5.77 -22.70 -7.40
C ARG A 6 5.18 -21.37 -6.94
N GLN A 7 5.03 -20.42 -7.87
CA GLN A 7 4.37 -19.15 -7.58
C GLN A 7 2.89 -19.35 -7.28
N ILE A 8 2.19 -20.24 -7.99
CA ILE A 8 0.80 -20.61 -7.68
C ILE A 8 0.69 -21.19 -6.26
N SER A 9 1.55 -22.13 -5.88
CA SER A 9 1.55 -22.70 -4.52
C SER A 9 1.74 -21.62 -3.44
N ARG A 10 2.64 -20.67 -3.69
CA ARG A 10 2.84 -19.52 -2.81
C ARG A 10 1.62 -18.61 -2.75
N LEU A 11 1.04 -18.26 -3.90
CA LEU A 11 -0.17 -17.43 -3.98
C LEU A 11 -1.34 -18.07 -3.21
N ASN A 12 -1.54 -19.38 -3.36
CA ASN A 12 -2.58 -20.10 -2.61
C ASN A 12 -2.39 -20.01 -1.09
N ARG A 13 -1.13 -19.96 -0.61
CA ARG A 13 -0.83 -19.76 0.81
C ARG A 13 -1.02 -18.32 1.25
N GLU A 14 -0.60 -17.34 0.45
CA GLU A 14 -0.71 -15.92 0.80
C GLU A 14 -2.14 -15.38 0.71
N LEU A 15 -2.91 -15.89 -0.24
CA LEU A 15 -4.27 -15.47 -0.55
C LEU A 15 -5.28 -16.53 -0.13
N CYS A 16 -4.99 -17.32 0.91
CA CYS A 16 -5.87 -18.40 1.36
C CYS A 16 -7.28 -17.90 1.73
N GLU A 17 -7.39 -16.67 2.22
CA GLU A 17 -8.66 -16.00 2.53
C GLU A 17 -9.22 -15.15 1.38
N TYR A 18 -8.48 -15.03 0.27
CA TYR A 18 -8.77 -14.11 -0.83
C TYR A 18 -8.76 -14.84 -2.16
N PRO A 19 -9.88 -15.48 -2.56
CA PRO A 19 -9.98 -16.15 -3.85
C PRO A 19 -9.59 -15.20 -4.98
N TYR A 20 -8.76 -15.69 -5.90
CA TYR A 20 -8.25 -14.92 -7.02
C TYR A 20 -8.58 -15.58 -8.36
N THR A 21 -8.63 -14.75 -9.39
CA THR A 21 -8.81 -15.16 -10.80
C THR A 21 -7.58 -14.78 -11.60
N LEU A 22 -7.12 -15.66 -12.48
CA LEU A 22 -6.14 -15.32 -13.50
C LEU A 22 -6.84 -14.49 -14.59
N ILE A 23 -6.36 -13.26 -14.83
CA ILE A 23 -6.82 -12.43 -15.95
C ILE A 23 -6.12 -12.87 -17.23
N ASP A 24 -4.82 -13.11 -17.11
CA ASP A 24 -3.92 -13.56 -18.17
C ASP A 24 -2.82 -14.42 -17.54
N GLU A 25 -1.81 -14.79 -18.33
CA GLU A 25 -0.71 -15.66 -17.89
C GLU A 25 0.20 -15.04 -16.82
N GLU A 26 0.16 -13.71 -16.63
CA GLU A 26 1.08 -12.95 -15.78
C GLU A 26 0.36 -12.06 -14.74
N THR A 27 -0.98 -12.09 -14.72
CA THR A 27 -1.78 -11.18 -13.90
C THR A 27 -2.88 -11.95 -13.16
N ILE A 28 -2.93 -11.74 -11.85
CA ILE A 28 -4.06 -12.17 -11.02
C ILE A 28 -4.91 -10.98 -10.60
N GLN A 29 -6.17 -11.25 -10.28
CA GLN A 29 -7.08 -10.31 -9.69
C GLN A 29 -7.83 -10.94 -8.51
N PHE A 30 -8.00 -10.20 -7.44
CA PHE A 30 -8.80 -10.62 -6.28
C PHE A 30 -9.47 -9.42 -5.61
N GLN A 31 -10.44 -9.72 -4.76
CA GLN A 31 -11.07 -8.71 -3.89
C GLN A 31 -10.32 -8.64 -2.57
N TYR A 32 -9.94 -7.44 -2.16
CA TYR A 32 -9.35 -7.18 -0.85
C TYR A 32 -10.18 -6.11 -0.14
N LYS A 33 -10.94 -6.51 0.88
CA LYS A 33 -11.94 -5.65 1.53
C LYS A 33 -12.92 -5.09 0.47
N LYS A 34 -12.92 -3.77 0.24
CA LYS A 34 -13.74 -3.07 -0.76
C LYS A 34 -12.99 -2.76 -2.06
N TYR A 35 -11.79 -3.30 -2.23
CA TYR A 35 -10.89 -2.96 -3.32
C TYR A 35 -10.73 -4.11 -4.29
N VAL A 36 -10.74 -3.78 -5.59
CA VAL A 36 -10.32 -4.68 -6.65
C VAL A 36 -8.81 -4.56 -6.81
N VAL A 37 -8.09 -5.64 -6.51
CA VAL A 37 -6.63 -5.66 -6.60
C VAL A 37 -6.22 -6.46 -7.83
N LYS A 38 -5.37 -5.88 -8.68
CA LYS A 38 -4.67 -6.61 -9.74
C LYS A 38 -3.18 -6.65 -9.45
N VAL A 39 -2.56 -7.81 -9.63
CA VAL A 39 -1.15 -8.03 -9.36
C VAL A 39 -0.51 -8.63 -10.60
N GLY A 40 0.59 -8.04 -11.05
CA GLY A 40 1.41 -8.52 -12.15
C GLY A 40 2.90 -8.48 -11.80
N GLY A 41 3.75 -8.72 -12.81
CA GLY A 41 5.21 -8.75 -12.62
C GLY A 41 5.69 -10.01 -11.91
N PHE A 42 4.99 -11.13 -12.07
CA PHE A 42 5.34 -12.38 -11.39
C PHE A 42 6.68 -12.97 -11.83
N VAL A 43 7.21 -12.61 -13.00
CA VAL A 43 8.49 -13.14 -13.51
C VAL A 43 9.62 -13.06 -12.48
N LEU A 44 9.70 -11.97 -11.71
CA LEU A 44 10.73 -11.75 -10.70
C LEU A 44 10.25 -12.01 -9.26
N TYR A 45 8.95 -12.24 -9.08
CA TYR A 45 8.36 -12.53 -7.79
C TYR A 45 8.71 -13.97 -7.35
N PRO A 46 9.11 -14.22 -6.10
CA PRO A 46 9.05 -13.32 -4.94
C PRO A 46 10.36 -12.61 -4.61
N PHE A 47 11.38 -12.68 -5.46
CA PHE A 47 12.68 -12.06 -5.20
C PHE A 47 12.69 -10.56 -5.46
N HIS A 48 11.68 -10.06 -6.19
CA HIS A 48 11.38 -8.65 -6.35
C HIS A 48 9.91 -8.39 -5.98
N PRO A 49 9.59 -7.17 -5.51
CA PRO A 49 8.22 -6.80 -5.22
C PRO A 49 7.38 -6.83 -6.52
N PRO A 50 6.13 -7.31 -6.46
CA PRO A 50 5.26 -7.36 -7.62
C PRO A 50 4.70 -5.97 -7.96
N GLN A 51 4.15 -5.83 -9.16
CA GLN A 51 3.41 -4.63 -9.55
C GLN A 51 1.96 -4.78 -9.12
N ILE A 52 1.45 -3.83 -8.33
CA ILE A 52 0.08 -3.90 -7.78
C ILE A 52 -0.70 -2.69 -8.25
N SER A 53 -1.98 -2.90 -8.59
CA SER A 53 -2.94 -1.82 -8.78
C SER A 53 -4.19 -2.07 -7.93
N ILE A 54 -4.75 -0.99 -7.38
CA ILE A 54 -5.93 -0.97 -6.52
C ILE A 54 -6.98 -0.10 -7.22
N ASN A 55 -8.15 -0.67 -7.52
CA ASN A 55 -9.24 -0.01 -8.25
C ASN A 55 -8.75 0.67 -9.54
N GLY A 56 -7.86 -0.01 -10.28
CA GLY A 56 -7.29 0.49 -11.54
C GLY A 56 -6.18 1.54 -11.39
N LYS A 57 -5.78 1.92 -10.18
CA LYS A 57 -4.67 2.84 -9.93
C LYS A 57 -3.44 2.08 -9.46
N ILE A 58 -2.28 2.40 -10.01
CA ILE A 58 -1.00 1.80 -9.58
C ILE A 58 -0.77 2.12 -8.10
N LEU A 59 -0.46 1.10 -7.32
CA LEU A 59 -0.02 1.24 -5.94
C LEU A 59 1.40 1.81 -5.96
N SER A 60 1.55 3.02 -5.44
CA SER A 60 2.83 3.72 -5.40
C SER A 60 2.97 4.50 -4.11
N TYR A 61 4.17 4.44 -3.53
CA TYR A 61 4.60 5.27 -2.40
C TYR A 61 5.36 6.52 -2.85
N SER A 62 5.53 6.70 -4.17
CA SER A 62 6.25 7.84 -4.71
C SER A 62 5.49 9.14 -4.45
N PRO A 63 6.19 10.20 -3.99
CA PRO A 63 5.55 11.48 -3.76
C PRO A 63 4.80 12.10 -4.93
N ALA A 64 5.20 11.76 -6.16
CA ALA A 64 4.57 12.27 -7.38
C ALA A 64 3.09 11.84 -7.53
N TYR A 65 2.67 10.77 -6.85
CA TYR A 65 1.31 10.23 -6.94
C TYR A 65 0.34 10.85 -5.93
N PHE A 66 0.80 11.79 -5.10
CA PHE A 66 -0.02 12.41 -4.06
C PHE A 66 0.06 13.92 -4.10
N PRO A 67 -0.97 14.64 -3.61
CA PRO A 67 -0.92 16.09 -3.54
C PRO A 67 0.26 16.54 -2.67
N LEU A 68 1.10 17.43 -3.21
CA LEU A 68 2.32 17.96 -2.57
C LEU A 68 2.07 18.41 -1.12
N ARG A 69 0.90 19.02 -0.88
CA ARG A 69 0.49 19.51 0.45
C ARG A 69 0.39 18.40 1.50
N SER A 70 -0.07 17.21 1.12
CA SER A 70 -0.23 16.05 2.01
C SER A 70 1.13 15.47 2.37
N ILE A 71 1.96 15.27 1.34
CA ILE A 71 3.28 14.66 1.54
C ILE A 71 4.24 15.58 2.26
N LYS A 72 4.20 16.89 2.01
CA LYS A 72 5.08 17.82 2.75
C LYS A 72 4.91 17.67 4.27
N GLY A 73 3.68 17.56 4.75
CA GLY A 73 3.43 17.37 6.19
C GLY A 73 3.87 16.01 6.72
N TYR A 74 3.75 14.96 5.89
CA TYR A 74 4.26 13.64 6.24
C TYR A 74 5.80 13.64 6.29
N SER A 75 6.46 14.18 5.27
CA SER A 75 7.93 14.20 5.15
C SER A 75 8.62 15.11 6.17
N GLU A 76 7.92 16.10 6.75
CA GLU A 76 8.42 16.90 7.88
C GLU A 76 8.56 16.05 9.15
N LYS A 77 7.77 14.98 9.30
CA LYS A 77 7.72 14.13 10.51
C LYS A 77 8.30 12.74 10.30
N TYR A 78 8.35 12.25 9.06
CA TYR A 78 8.78 10.91 8.70
C TYR A 78 9.75 10.92 7.52
N LYS A 79 10.50 9.82 7.35
CA LYS A 79 11.36 9.58 6.18
C LYS A 79 10.53 9.40 4.90
N CYS A 80 11.17 9.40 3.72
CA CYS A 80 10.44 9.17 2.45
C CYS A 80 9.58 7.90 2.55
N PRO A 81 8.26 7.97 2.28
CA PRO A 81 7.40 6.79 2.27
C PRO A 81 7.96 5.69 1.36
N CYS A 82 8.53 6.10 0.23
CA CYS A 82 9.16 5.25 -0.76
C CYS A 82 10.32 4.41 -0.22
N CYS A 83 11.14 4.99 0.66
CA CYS A 83 12.34 4.35 1.21
C CYS A 83 12.03 3.51 2.45
N THR A 84 10.91 3.78 3.13
CA THR A 84 10.47 3.03 4.31
C THR A 84 9.50 1.92 3.97
N SER A 85 8.95 1.88 2.76
CA SER A 85 8.02 0.84 2.36
C SER A 85 8.69 -0.52 2.25
N ILE A 86 7.96 -1.59 2.54
CA ILE A 86 8.43 -2.95 2.28
C ILE A 86 8.64 -3.22 0.79
N MET A 87 7.99 -2.45 -0.10
CA MET A 87 8.22 -2.53 -1.55
C MET A 87 9.51 -1.83 -2.01
N CYS A 88 10.22 -1.14 -1.11
CA CYS A 88 11.54 -0.60 -1.44
C CYS A 88 12.54 -1.74 -1.62
N ALA A 89 13.42 -1.65 -2.62
CA ALA A 89 14.39 -2.71 -2.92
C ALA A 89 15.25 -3.14 -1.71
N ASN A 90 15.60 -2.18 -0.83
CA ASN A 90 16.40 -2.46 0.37
C ASN A 90 15.62 -3.12 1.52
N ASN A 91 14.28 -3.06 1.48
CA ASN A 91 13.41 -3.59 2.54
C ASN A 91 12.63 -4.83 2.08
N TRP A 92 12.57 -5.07 0.76
CA TRP A 92 11.87 -6.21 0.21
C TRP A 92 12.55 -7.52 0.62
N SER A 93 11.73 -8.50 0.95
CA SER A 93 12.15 -9.85 1.30
C SER A 93 11.15 -10.83 0.71
N PRO A 94 11.59 -11.99 0.18
CA PRO A 94 10.70 -13.06 -0.23
C PRO A 94 9.83 -13.61 0.91
N SER A 95 10.03 -13.28 2.17
CA SER A 95 9.09 -13.64 3.24
C SER A 95 7.83 -12.77 3.25
N LEU A 96 7.86 -11.60 2.61
CA LEU A 96 6.74 -10.67 2.53
C LEU A 96 5.78 -11.09 1.42
N GLY A 97 4.48 -11.01 1.72
CA GLY A 97 3.41 -11.39 0.82
C GLY A 97 2.56 -10.22 0.34
N LEU A 98 1.64 -10.51 -0.59
CA LEU A 98 0.73 -9.51 -1.16
C LEU A 98 -0.11 -8.81 -0.09
N ILE A 99 -0.61 -9.56 0.90
CA ILE A 99 -1.42 -9.01 2.00
C ILE A 99 -0.62 -8.05 2.88
N ALA A 100 0.67 -8.31 3.11
CA ALA A 100 1.52 -7.39 3.86
C ALA A 100 1.66 -6.05 3.15
N ILE A 101 1.82 -6.07 1.81
CA ILE A 101 1.90 -4.85 1.00
C ILE A 101 0.60 -4.05 1.09
N LEU A 102 -0.55 -4.72 0.96
CA LEU A 102 -1.86 -4.06 1.00
C LEU A 102 -2.15 -3.45 2.39
N ASN A 103 -1.80 -4.15 3.46
CA ASN A 103 -1.92 -3.64 4.84
C ASN A 103 -1.06 -2.40 5.08
N GLU A 104 0.21 -2.44 4.68
CA GLU A 104 1.11 -1.30 4.80
C GLU A 104 0.58 -0.09 4.01
N TYR A 105 0.13 -0.33 2.78
CA TYR A 105 -0.39 0.74 1.93
C TYR A 105 -1.64 1.39 2.53
N GLU A 106 -2.55 0.60 3.09
CA GLU A 106 -3.74 1.12 3.76
C GLU A 106 -3.36 2.01 4.96
N LEU A 107 -2.43 1.56 5.80
CA LEU A 107 -1.92 2.33 6.93
C LEU A 107 -1.26 3.65 6.45
N PHE A 108 -0.47 3.60 5.39
CA PHE A 108 0.13 4.79 4.79
C PHE A 108 -0.94 5.80 4.31
N ILE A 109 -1.98 5.33 3.61
CA ILE A 109 -3.07 6.19 3.16
C ILE A 109 -3.86 6.78 4.33
N GLN A 110 -4.11 5.99 5.39
CA GLN A 110 -4.75 6.48 6.61
C GLN A 110 -3.92 7.58 7.28
N ASN A 111 -2.60 7.38 7.39
CA ASN A 111 -1.69 8.38 7.93
C ASN A 111 -1.71 9.67 7.10
N LEU A 112 -1.65 9.58 5.77
CA LEU A 112 -1.76 10.76 4.90
C LEU A 112 -3.06 11.52 5.10
N LYS A 113 -4.20 10.82 5.22
CA LYS A 113 -5.51 11.44 5.50
C LYS A 113 -5.53 12.11 6.88
N MET A 114 -4.95 11.48 7.89
CA MET A 114 -4.82 12.06 9.22
C MET A 114 -4.02 13.37 9.19
N PHE A 115 -2.90 13.42 8.46
CA PHE A 115 -2.13 14.68 8.29
C PHE A 115 -2.94 15.78 7.62
N GLN A 116 -3.76 15.44 6.63
CA GLN A 116 -4.66 16.40 6.01
C GLN A 116 -5.68 16.93 7.01
N ARG A 117 -6.31 16.05 7.80
CA ARG A 117 -7.27 16.43 8.85
C ARG A 117 -6.62 17.35 9.88
N ILE A 118 -5.45 16.99 10.44
CA ILE A 118 -4.72 17.84 11.41
C ILE A 118 -4.44 19.23 10.83
N LYS A 119 -4.05 19.32 9.56
CA LYS A 119 -3.79 20.61 8.91
C LYS A 119 -5.03 21.49 8.77
N VAL A 120 -6.22 20.93 8.60
CA VAL A 120 -7.49 21.71 8.61
C VAL A 120 -7.66 22.39 9.97
N PHE A 121 -7.27 21.72 11.06
CA PHE A 121 -7.34 22.26 12.40
C PHE A 121 -6.16 23.17 12.78
N LYS A 122 -5.14 23.39 11.93
CA LYS A 122 -4.00 24.28 12.26
C LYS A 122 -4.40 25.74 12.51
N HIS A 123 -5.55 26.19 11.99
CA HIS A 123 -6.06 27.53 12.25
C HIS A 123 -6.90 27.62 13.54
N VAL A 124 -7.17 26.47 14.15
CA VAL A 124 -7.75 26.35 15.48
C VAL A 124 -6.54 26.20 16.41
N ASN A 125 -6.31 27.12 17.33
CA ASN A 125 -5.17 27.09 18.26
C ASN A 125 -5.32 25.95 19.29
N LEU A 126 -5.41 24.71 18.81
CA LEU A 126 -5.56 23.50 19.61
C LEU A 126 -4.26 22.70 19.61
N PRO A 127 -3.87 22.15 20.77
CA PRO A 127 -2.80 21.17 20.87
C PRO A 127 -3.01 19.95 19.95
N ASP A 128 -1.93 19.41 19.41
CA ASP A 128 -1.91 18.27 18.46
C ASP A 128 -2.61 17.01 19.01
N ASP A 129 -2.51 16.77 20.31
CA ASP A 129 -3.14 15.67 21.04
C ASP A 129 -4.66 15.82 21.12
N MET A 130 -5.17 17.03 21.38
CA MET A 130 -6.61 17.32 21.33
C MET A 130 -7.17 17.15 19.91
N ILE A 131 -6.41 17.56 18.89
CA ILE A 131 -6.81 17.38 17.49
C ILE A 131 -6.88 15.89 17.13
N ARG A 132 -5.93 15.07 17.61
CA ARG A 132 -5.97 13.60 17.39
C ARG A 132 -7.18 12.97 18.05
N GLU A 133 -7.50 13.40 19.27
CA GLU A 133 -8.68 12.94 20.00
C GLU A 133 -9.96 13.26 19.21
N ILE A 134 -10.13 14.50 18.73
CA ILE A 134 -11.27 14.91 17.88
C ILE A 134 -11.34 14.07 16.60
N ILE A 135 -10.21 13.86 15.93
CA ILE A 135 -10.14 13.06 14.70
C ILE A 135 -10.51 11.60 14.96
N SER A 136 -10.27 11.06 16.16
CA SER A 136 -10.61 9.67 16.49
C SER A 136 -12.12 9.38 16.47
N PHE A 137 -12.95 10.41 16.68
CA PHE A 137 -14.41 10.33 16.63
C PHE A 137 -15.01 10.56 15.22
N LEU A 138 -14.18 10.80 14.19
CA LEU A 138 -14.58 11.15 12.80
C LEU A 138 -14.19 10.09 11.75
#